data_AF-C5T9S6-F1
#
_entry.id   AF-C5T9S6-F1
#
_cell.length_a   1.000
_cell.length_b   1.000
_cell.length_c   1.000
_cell.angle_alpha   90.00
_cell.angle_beta   90.00
_cell.angle_gamma   90.00
#
_symmetry.space_group_name_H-M   'P 1'
#
loop_
_entity.id
_entity.type
_entity.pdbx_description
1 polymer ?
#
loop_
_entity_poly.entity_id
_entity_poly.type
_entity_poly.pdbx_seq_one_letter_code
_entity_poly.pdbx_strand_id
1 'polypeptide(L)'
;MPWVPQDALPQALRTTEVTAWLGPRLHVVQYPVRRGELQNLVVIVQGPAPQDLENWDHAANGADLEAALAGTCTALQQAVRGVVDAGSGWRLWPLCDRPPVRGPAEMAQGVVALLGDAAHPMRPYLAQGAGMAIEDAAELQRALAMHDLDVPLRLRR
;
A
#
# COMPACT_ATOMS: atom_id res chain seq x y z
N MET A 1 9.26 -4.37 -1.22
CA MET A 1 9.53 -3.07 -0.59
C MET A 1 10.92 -3.14 0.02
N PRO A 2 11.79 -2.13 -0.16
CA PRO A 2 13.12 -2.15 0.44
C PRO A 2 13.01 -1.92 1.95
N TRP A 3 13.37 -2.93 2.73
CA TRP A 3 13.57 -2.77 4.17
C TRP A 3 15.02 -2.36 4.39
N VAL A 4 15.25 -1.18 4.95
CA VAL A 4 16.60 -0.65 5.09
C VAL A 4 17.05 -0.75 6.55
N PRO A 5 18.18 -1.39 6.85
CA PRO A 5 18.74 -1.38 8.20
C PRO A 5 18.99 0.05 8.69
N GLN A 6 18.53 0.39 9.89
CA GLN A 6 18.71 1.76 10.42
C GLN A 6 20.18 2.12 10.61
N ASP A 7 21.03 1.15 10.95
CA ASP A 7 22.47 1.33 11.12
C ASP A 7 23.20 1.60 9.79
N ALA A 8 22.63 1.17 8.66
CA ALA A 8 23.10 1.49 7.31
C ALA A 8 22.69 2.91 6.85
N LEU A 9 21.69 3.54 7.49
CA LEU A 9 21.26 4.89 7.16
C LEU A 9 22.13 5.95 7.88
N PRO A 10 22.33 7.14 7.27
CA PRO A 10 22.87 8.30 7.96
C PRO A 10 22.09 8.63 9.23
N GLN A 11 22.77 9.07 10.29
CA GLN A 11 22.15 9.30 11.60
C GLN A 11 20.93 10.23 11.54
N ALA A 12 20.99 11.27 10.70
CA ALA A 12 19.90 12.24 10.52
C ALA A 12 18.61 11.63 9.92
N LEU A 13 18.70 10.43 9.35
CA LEU A 13 17.58 9.74 8.69
C LEU A 13 17.04 8.56 9.52
N ARG A 14 17.69 8.24 10.63
CA ARG A 14 17.23 7.20 11.58
C ARG A 14 16.11 7.77 12.43
N THR A 15 15.02 7.02 12.59
CA THR A 15 13.87 7.48 13.37
C THR A 15 13.11 6.31 13.98
N THR A 16 12.43 6.56 15.10
CA THR A 16 11.46 5.66 15.74
C THR A 16 10.02 6.11 15.52
N GLU A 17 9.82 7.18 14.76
CA GLU A 17 8.53 7.79 14.49
C GLU A 17 8.05 7.46 13.08
N VAL A 18 6.73 7.54 12.88
CA VAL A 18 6.14 7.57 11.54
C VAL A 18 6.25 9.00 11.02
N THR A 19 6.90 9.18 9.87
CA THR A 19 7.08 10.48 9.22
C THR A 19 6.37 10.50 7.87
N ALA A 20 5.48 11.49 7.69
CA ALA A 20 4.84 11.78 6.41
C ALA A 20 5.43 13.06 5.82
N TRP A 21 6.03 12.93 4.63
CA TRP A 21 6.54 14.04 3.83
C TRP A 21 5.52 14.38 2.75
N LEU A 22 4.98 15.59 2.79
CA LEU A 22 3.92 16.02 1.88
C LEU A 22 4.46 17.07 0.90
N GLY A 23 4.26 16.83 -0.40
CA GLY A 23 4.67 17.74 -1.46
C GLY A 23 3.67 17.81 -2.60
N PRO A 24 3.84 18.76 -3.54
CA PRO A 24 3.02 18.81 -4.74
C PRO A 24 3.21 17.54 -5.57
N ARG A 25 2.11 16.83 -5.88
CA ARG A 25 2.11 15.62 -6.73
C ARG A 25 2.95 14.44 -6.20
N LEU A 26 3.38 14.47 -4.94
CA LEU A 26 4.06 13.35 -4.29
C LEU A 26 3.84 13.35 -2.78
N HIS A 27 3.92 12.18 -2.18
CA HIS A 27 4.12 12.06 -0.74
C HIS A 27 4.98 10.85 -0.42
N VAL A 28 5.67 10.91 0.71
CA VAL A 28 6.52 9.84 1.21
C VAL A 28 6.12 9.50 2.62
N VAL A 29 6.03 8.21 2.92
CA VAL A 29 5.80 7.71 4.28
C VAL A 29 7.00 6.89 4.68
N GLN A 30 7.62 7.27 5.80
CA GLN A 30 8.76 6.60 6.40
C GLN A 30 8.35 6.10 7.78
N TYR A 31 8.65 4.85 8.12
CA TYR A 31 8.34 4.32 9.44
C TYR A 31 9.22 3.13 9.84
N PRO A 32 9.56 3.03 11.14
CA PRO A 32 10.30 1.89 11.66
C PRO A 32 9.47 0.62 11.63
N VAL A 33 10.12 -0.50 11.34
CA VAL A 33 9.57 -1.84 11.50
C VAL A 33 10.56 -2.72 12.26
N ARG A 34 10.14 -3.93 12.65
CA ARG A 34 10.99 -4.90 13.35
C ARG A 34 11.66 -4.27 14.59
N ARG A 35 10.84 -3.68 15.47
CA ARG A 35 11.28 -2.99 16.71
C ARG A 35 12.22 -1.80 16.48
N GLY A 36 12.19 -1.19 15.29
CA GLY A 36 13.07 -0.08 14.93
C GLY A 36 14.44 -0.50 14.42
N GLU A 37 14.66 -1.79 14.15
CA GLU A 37 15.90 -2.25 13.52
C GLU A 37 15.92 -1.91 12.02
N LEU A 38 14.74 -1.86 11.39
CA LEU A 38 14.58 -1.60 9.97
C LEU A 38 13.69 -0.37 9.74
N GLN A 39 13.89 0.30 8.61
CA GLN A 39 13.05 1.36 8.10
C GLN A 39 12.33 0.91 6.84
N ASN A 40 11.06 1.29 6.73
CA ASN A 40 10.33 1.21 5.47
C ASN A 40 10.12 2.62 4.93
N LEU A 41 10.37 2.79 3.64
CA LEU A 41 10.04 4.02 2.91
C LEU A 41 9.13 3.67 1.74
N VAL A 42 8.02 4.38 1.65
CA VAL A 42 7.08 4.30 0.53
C VAL A 42 6.99 5.67 -0.10
N VAL A 43 7.35 5.76 -1.38
CA VAL A 43 7.26 6.99 -2.17
C VAL A 43 6.12 6.85 -3.17
N ILE A 44 5.14 7.75 -3.10
CA ILE A 44 4.03 7.81 -4.04
C ILE A 44 4.18 9.09 -4.86
N VAL A 45 4.33 8.92 -6.18
CA VAL A 45 4.47 9.99 -7.15
C VAL A 45 3.29 9.94 -8.11
N GLN A 46 2.69 11.09 -8.40
CA GLN A 46 1.71 11.21 -9.47
C GLN A 46 2.45 11.32 -10.81
N GLY A 47 2.18 10.38 -11.70
CA GLY A 47 2.80 10.31 -13.02
C GLY A 47 2.02 9.41 -13.98
N PRO A 48 2.50 9.24 -15.22
CA PRO A 48 1.93 8.27 -16.13
C PRO A 48 2.06 6.85 -15.57
N ALA A 49 1.09 5.99 -15.86
CA ALA A 49 1.21 4.58 -15.55
C ALA A 49 2.34 3.93 -16.38
N PRO A 50 3.01 2.89 -15.85
CA PRO A 50 3.91 2.06 -16.64
C PRO A 50 3.21 1.51 -17.89
N GLN A 51 3.95 1.32 -18.97
CA GLN A 51 3.40 0.75 -20.22
C GLN A 51 2.96 -0.70 -20.05
N ASP A 52 3.67 -1.44 -19.21
CA ASP A 52 3.37 -2.81 -18.84
C ASP A 52 2.69 -2.78 -17.47
N LEU A 53 1.43 -3.22 -17.39
CA LEU A 53 0.70 -3.34 -16.12
C LEU A 53 0.60 -4.80 -15.65
N GLU A 54 1.06 -5.75 -16.46
CA GLU A 54 0.99 -7.18 -16.18
C GLU A 54 2.18 -7.66 -15.34
N ASN A 55 3.32 -6.96 -15.43
CA ASN A 55 4.47 -7.21 -14.58
C ASN A 55 4.43 -6.38 -13.29
N TRP A 56 4.38 -7.05 -12.13
CA TRP A 56 4.21 -6.39 -10.82
C TRP A 56 5.51 -5.92 -10.18
N ASP A 57 6.66 -6.28 -10.77
CA ASP A 57 7.99 -5.91 -10.29
C ASP A 57 8.70 -5.05 -11.33
N HIS A 58 8.25 -3.81 -11.45
CA HIS A 58 9.03 -2.80 -12.14
C HIS A 58 10.16 -2.41 -11.20
N ALA A 59 11.39 -2.80 -11.51
CA ALA A 59 12.54 -2.14 -10.92
C ALA A 59 12.35 -0.63 -11.14
N ALA A 60 12.15 0.12 -10.07
CA ALA A 60 11.93 1.55 -10.21
C ALA A 60 13.25 2.13 -10.68
N ASN A 61 13.25 2.78 -11.84
CA ASN A 61 14.45 3.45 -12.33
C ASN A 61 14.76 4.57 -11.33
N GLY A 62 15.83 4.42 -10.54
CA GLY A 62 16.20 5.40 -9.51
C GLY A 62 16.30 6.82 -10.07
N ALA A 63 16.63 6.96 -11.36
CA ALA A 63 16.62 8.23 -12.07
C ALA A 63 15.25 8.92 -12.14
N ASP A 64 14.17 8.17 -12.37
CA ASP A 64 12.81 8.73 -12.44
C ASP A 64 12.35 9.19 -11.06
N LEU A 65 12.72 8.45 -10.01
CA LEU A 65 12.44 8.82 -8.63
C LEU A 65 13.22 10.08 -8.22
N GLU A 66 14.50 10.18 -8.58
CA GLU A 66 15.32 11.39 -8.38
C GLU A 66 14.72 12.60 -9.09
N ALA A 67 14.28 12.44 -10.35
CA ALA A 67 13.62 13.49 -11.10
C ALA A 67 12.30 13.93 -10.45
N ALA A 68 11.51 12.98 -9.93
CA ALA A 68 10.27 13.28 -9.21
C ALA A 68 10.51 14.04 -7.89
N LEU A 69 11.66 13.83 -7.26
CA LEU A 69 12.05 14.50 -6.01
C LEU A 69 12.73 15.85 -6.23
N ALA A 70 12.97 16.25 -7.49
CA ALA A 70 13.57 17.54 -7.81
C ALA A 70 12.73 18.69 -7.22
N GLY A 71 13.39 19.57 -6.47
CA GLY A 71 12.74 20.71 -5.81
C GLY A 71 12.11 20.40 -4.44
N THR A 72 12.17 19.17 -3.95
CA THR A 72 11.83 18.83 -2.55
C THR A 72 12.96 19.23 -1.61
N CYS A 73 12.73 19.19 -0.28
CA CYS A 73 13.77 19.51 0.69
C CYS A 73 14.92 18.49 0.66
N THR A 74 16.13 18.95 0.97
CA THR A 74 17.35 18.12 0.96
C THR A 74 17.24 16.89 1.85
N ALA A 75 16.55 17.00 2.99
CA ALA A 75 16.36 15.89 3.92
C ALA A 75 15.59 14.72 3.28
N LEU A 76 14.54 15.01 2.51
CA LEU A 76 13.77 13.97 1.81
C LEU A 76 14.60 13.32 0.68
N GLN A 77 15.32 14.12 -0.09
CA GLN A 77 16.20 13.60 -1.14
C GLN A 77 17.29 12.69 -0.56
N GLN A 78 17.87 13.06 0.58
CA GLN A 78 18.83 12.24 1.30
C GLN A 78 18.21 10.95 1.83
N ALA A 79 16.97 11.00 2.35
CA ALA A 79 16.24 9.83 2.82
C ALA A 79 16.09 8.78 1.71
N VAL A 80 15.71 9.22 0.50
CA VAL A 80 15.51 8.34 -0.65
C VAL A 80 16.82 7.80 -1.20
N ARG A 81 17.87 8.63 -1.29
CA ARG A 81 19.22 8.18 -1.70
C ARG A 81 19.81 7.17 -0.73
N GLY A 82 19.61 7.39 0.57
CA GLY A 82 20.10 6.50 1.62
C GLY A 82 19.58 5.06 1.51
N VAL A 83 18.39 4.86 0.92
CA VAL A 83 17.87 3.51 0.61
C VAL A 83 18.77 2.79 -0.40
N VAL A 84 19.17 3.49 -1.46
CA VAL A 84 20.04 2.95 -2.52
C VAL A 84 21.45 2.74 -1.99
N ASP A 85 22.00 3.70 -1.25
CA ASP A 85 23.33 3.63 -0.66
C ASP A 85 23.46 2.47 0.34
N ALA A 86 22.36 2.11 1.02
CA ALA A 86 22.29 0.94 1.91
C ALA A 86 22.14 -0.40 1.16
N GLY A 87 22.29 -0.41 -0.17
CA GLY A 87 22.24 -1.62 -1.00
C GLY A 87 20.83 -2.13 -1.29
N SER A 88 19.79 -1.33 -1.02
CA SER A 88 18.41 -1.68 -1.30
C SER A 88 17.91 -1.02 -2.58
N GLY A 89 17.21 -1.78 -3.42
CA GLY A 89 16.60 -1.27 -4.65
C GLY A 89 15.17 -0.77 -4.46
N TRP A 90 14.79 0.22 -5.26
CA TRP A 90 13.39 0.65 -5.35
C TRP A 90 12.60 -0.29 -6.26
N ARG A 91 11.35 -0.53 -5.88
CA ARG A 91 10.36 -1.24 -6.69
C ARG A 91 9.18 -0.31 -6.89
N LEU A 92 8.56 -0.40 -8.05
CA LEU A 92 7.47 0.45 -8.48
C LEU A 92 6.21 -0.39 -8.68
N TRP A 93 5.12 0.07 -8.09
CA TRP A 93 3.78 -0.50 -8.25
C TRP A 93 2.83 0.58 -8.78
N PRO A 94 2.14 0.34 -9.90
CA PRO A 94 1.06 1.23 -10.31
C PRO A 94 -0.06 1.18 -9.28
N LEU A 95 -0.57 2.35 -8.89
CA LEU A 95 -1.72 2.45 -7.98
C LEU A 95 -3.00 2.40 -8.81
N CYS A 96 -3.68 1.26 -8.77
CA CYS A 96 -4.96 1.05 -9.42
C CYS A 96 -6.09 1.05 -8.39
N ASP A 97 -7.28 1.48 -8.82
CA ASP A 97 -8.53 1.34 -8.09
C ASP A 97 -9.64 0.88 -9.05
N ARG A 98 -10.83 0.67 -8.50
CA ARG A 98 -12.04 0.45 -9.28
C ARG A 98 -13.21 1.24 -8.69
N PRO A 99 -14.27 1.51 -9.47
CA PRO A 99 -15.50 2.05 -8.92
C PRO A 99 -16.01 1.20 -7.75
N PRO A 100 -16.43 1.80 -6.63
CA PRO A 100 -17.01 1.05 -5.52
C PRO A 100 -18.19 0.19 -5.97
N VAL A 101 -18.34 -0.98 -5.36
CA VAL A 101 -19.56 -1.78 -5.52
C VAL A 101 -20.77 -0.95 -5.08
N ARG A 102 -21.88 -1.07 -5.81
CA ARG A 102 -23.08 -0.25 -5.60
C ARG A 102 -23.92 -0.71 -4.41
N GLY A 103 -23.69 -1.93 -3.93
CA GLY A 103 -24.38 -2.48 -2.77
C GLY A 103 -24.19 -3.99 -2.63
N PRO A 104 -24.89 -4.60 -1.65
CA PRO A 104 -24.69 -6.00 -1.27
C PRO A 104 -24.90 -7.00 -2.42
N ALA A 105 -25.79 -6.69 -3.37
CA ALA A 105 -26.09 -7.55 -4.52
C ALA A 105 -24.91 -7.70 -5.50
N GLU A 106 -23.92 -6.81 -5.45
CA GLU A 106 -22.66 -6.92 -6.21
C GLU A 106 -21.54 -7.57 -5.41
N MET A 107 -21.69 -7.67 -4.08
CA MET A 107 -20.74 -8.36 -3.21
C MET A 107 -21.03 -9.85 -3.14
N ALA A 108 -22.29 -10.29 -3.24
CA ALA A 108 -22.64 -11.69 -3.16
C ALA A 108 -23.76 -12.10 -4.13
N GLN A 109 -23.55 -13.24 -4.80
CA GLN A 109 -24.50 -13.85 -5.73
C GLN A 109 -24.56 -15.37 -5.53
N GLY A 110 -25.74 -15.86 -5.15
CA GLY A 110 -25.92 -17.28 -4.85
C GLY A 110 -25.05 -17.71 -3.67
N VAL A 111 -24.11 -18.62 -3.92
CA VAL A 111 -23.18 -19.15 -2.90
C VAL A 111 -21.78 -18.53 -2.99
N VAL A 112 -21.62 -17.46 -3.78
CA VAL A 112 -20.34 -16.77 -4.01
C VAL A 112 -20.39 -15.38 -3.37
N ALA A 113 -19.35 -15.03 -2.61
CA ALA A 113 -19.14 -13.70 -2.05
C ALA A 113 -17.73 -13.19 -2.41
N LEU A 114 -17.62 -11.89 -2.70
CA LEU A 114 -16.38 -11.16 -2.92
C LEU A 114 -15.96 -10.47 -1.61
N LEU A 115 -14.68 -10.58 -1.26
CA LEU A 115 -14.07 -9.96 -0.08
C LEU A 115 -12.74 -9.30 -0.47
N GLY A 116 -12.25 -8.38 0.36
CA GLY A 116 -10.96 -7.70 0.17
C GLY A 116 -10.88 -6.98 -1.18
N ASP A 117 -9.70 -6.98 -1.79
CA ASP A 117 -9.48 -6.35 -3.11
C ASP A 117 -10.37 -6.92 -4.24
N ALA A 118 -10.95 -8.11 -4.07
CA ALA A 118 -11.94 -8.63 -5.00
C ALA A 118 -13.30 -7.92 -4.88
N ALA A 119 -13.60 -7.27 -3.76
CA ALA A 119 -14.80 -6.48 -3.49
C ALA A 119 -14.56 -4.96 -3.50
N HIS A 120 -13.43 -4.49 -2.98
CA HIS A 120 -13.19 -3.07 -2.74
C HIS A 120 -11.70 -2.70 -2.79
N PRO A 121 -11.00 -2.91 -3.92
CA PRO A 121 -9.63 -2.48 -4.06
C PRO A 121 -9.56 -0.95 -4.04
N MET A 122 -8.60 -0.42 -3.29
CA MET A 122 -8.47 1.01 -3.03
C MET A 122 -7.03 1.46 -3.06
N ARG A 123 -6.83 2.76 -3.32
CA ARG A 123 -5.53 3.38 -3.17
C ARG A 123 -5.09 3.35 -1.70
N PRO A 124 -3.79 3.17 -1.40
CA PRO A 124 -3.31 2.92 -0.05
C PRO A 124 -3.26 4.16 0.85
N TYR A 125 -3.92 5.27 0.49
CA TYR A 125 -3.82 6.53 1.22
C TYR A 125 -4.36 6.48 2.65
N LEU A 126 -5.30 5.59 2.93
CA LEU A 126 -5.84 5.38 4.28
C LEU A 126 -5.19 4.20 5.02
N ALA A 127 -4.33 3.43 4.34
CA ALA A 127 -3.76 2.18 4.86
C ALA A 127 -4.81 1.17 5.41
N GLN A 128 -6.03 1.16 4.85
CA GLN A 128 -7.16 0.37 5.36
C GLN A 128 -7.52 -0.89 4.55
N GLY A 129 -6.99 -1.09 3.34
CA GLY A 129 -7.42 -2.22 2.49
C GLY A 129 -7.29 -3.59 3.18
N ALA A 130 -6.17 -3.83 3.86
CA ALA A 130 -5.97 -5.06 4.62
C ALA A 130 -6.90 -5.15 5.85
N GLY A 131 -7.15 -4.04 6.55
CA GLY A 131 -8.09 -3.99 7.67
C GLY A 131 -9.50 -4.35 7.24
N MET A 132 -9.97 -3.77 6.14
CA MET A 132 -11.28 -4.06 5.56
C MET A 132 -11.41 -5.53 5.12
N ALA A 133 -10.38 -6.11 4.51
CA ALA A 133 -10.39 -7.54 4.16
C ALA A 133 -10.50 -8.45 5.41
N ILE A 134 -9.91 -8.05 6.54
CA ILE A 134 -10.03 -8.77 7.81
C ILE A 134 -11.44 -8.61 8.39
N GLU A 135 -12.01 -7.41 8.34
CA GLU A 135 -13.39 -7.13 8.77
C GLU A 135 -14.40 -7.93 7.93
N ASP A 136 -14.21 -8.01 6.62
CA ASP A 136 -15.02 -8.85 5.72
C ASP A 136 -14.99 -10.31 6.15
N ALA A 137 -13.80 -10.84 6.48
CA ALA A 137 -13.65 -12.23 6.91
C ALA A 137 -14.40 -12.50 8.22
N ALA A 138 -14.36 -11.55 9.17
CA ALA A 138 -15.10 -11.62 10.41
C ALA A 138 -16.63 -11.54 10.18
N GLU A 139 -17.08 -10.71 9.26
CA GLU A 139 -18.50 -10.63 8.88
C GLU A 139 -18.98 -11.91 8.18
N LEU A 140 -18.20 -12.41 7.21
CA LEU A 140 -18.51 -13.66 6.52
C LEU A 140 -18.64 -14.82 7.51
N GLN A 141 -17.74 -14.91 8.50
CA GLN A 141 -17.83 -15.92 9.55
C GLN A 141 -19.14 -15.81 10.34
N ARG A 142 -19.55 -14.59 10.72
CA ARG A 142 -20.82 -14.34 11.42
C ARG A 142 -22.02 -14.71 10.55
N ALA A 143 -22.00 -14.36 9.28
CA ALA A 143 -23.06 -14.70 8.33
C ALA A 143 -23.20 -16.23 8.17
N LEU A 144 -22.08 -16.95 8.02
CA LEU A 144 -22.08 -18.40 7.83
C LEU A 144 -22.53 -19.18 9.07
N ALA A 145 -22.42 -18.59 10.27
CA ALA A 145 -22.88 -19.18 11.52
C ALA A 145 -24.42 -19.18 11.69
N MET A 146 -25.18 -18.48 10.84
CA MET A 146 -26.65 -18.50 10.84
C MET A 146 -27.18 -19.80 10.22
N HIS A 147 -27.15 -20.89 10.99
CA HIS A 147 -27.48 -22.24 10.51
C HIS A 147 -28.94 -22.44 10.08
N ASP A 148 -29.84 -21.55 10.51
CA ASP A 148 -31.29 -21.56 10.23
C ASP A 148 -31.67 -20.99 8.86
N LEU A 149 -30.74 -20.32 8.17
CA LEU A 149 -30.96 -19.72 6.85
C LEU A 149 -30.22 -20.50 5.77
N ASP A 150 -30.65 -20.46 4.51
CA ASP A 150 -29.85 -20.98 3.40
C ASP A 150 -28.67 -20.04 3.09
N VAL A 151 -27.55 -20.61 2.60
CA VAL A 151 -26.32 -19.84 2.31
C VAL A 151 -26.56 -18.59 1.46
N PRO A 152 -27.36 -18.61 0.37
CA PRO A 152 -27.61 -17.40 -0.40
C PRO A 152 -28.33 -16.29 0.37
N LEU A 153 -29.12 -16.64 1.38
CA LEU A 153 -29.78 -15.66 2.24
C LEU A 153 -28.82 -15.13 3.32
N ARG A 154 -27.90 -15.97 3.81
CA ARG A 154 -26.83 -15.56 4.75
C ARG A 154 -25.94 -14.49 4.15
N LEU A 155 -25.53 -14.64 2.89
CA LEU A 155 -24.59 -13.74 2.21
C LEU A 155 -25.19 -12.38 1.77
N ARG A 156 -26.49 -12.16 1.95
CA ARG A 156 -27.17 -10.90 1.61
C ARG A 156 -27.41 -9.98 2.80
N ARG A 157 -27.11 -10.46 4.02
CA ARG A 157 -27.28 -9.73 5.28
C ARG A 157 -25.93 -9.23 5.75
#